data_AF-A0A9X6KPE0-F1
#
_entry.id   AF-A0A9X6KPE0-F1
#
_cell.length_a   1.000
_cell.length_b   1.000
_cell.length_c   1.000
_cell.angle_alpha   90.00
_cell.angle_beta   90.00
_cell.angle_gamma   90.00
#
_symmetry.space_group_name_H-M   'P 1'
#
loop_
_entity.id
_entity.type
_entity.pdbx_description
1 polymer ?
#
loop_
_entity_poly.entity_id
_entity_poly.type
_entity_poly.pdbx_seq_one_letter_code
_entity_poly.pdbx_strand_id
1 'polypeptide(L)'
;MIKLNLLPNLKSINSKDAVVLSEMQAKQLGLGVGDEVLFSIKGKNNQDIKASLRISTIIDHIPGNDVDDWILIDIQNPISISKQLPLRKILLDIDKKHQKTIESEIKNIKKNNPEISWGDLESSLKEIDQQISQRFVVLWAAIGILIIIGMLGLINTLTSTIQTYRKEYAILRAVKLLPKQIVKMILIQSFLYSLISIWIGLLLSFVLAYSLSISLESSFSISWATIIIIVLLVLFLTLLISLPIAYKLSRKTITHELTVD
;
A
#
# COMPACT_ATOMS: atom_id res chain seq x y z
N MET A 1 -19.83 3.93 18.02
CA MET A 1 -19.95 5.38 17.81
C MET A 1 -18.67 5.80 17.08
N ILE A 2 -18.65 5.71 15.74
CA ILE A 2 -17.53 6.23 14.96
C ILE A 2 -18.00 7.61 14.54
N LYS A 3 -17.66 8.63 15.34
CA LYS A 3 -17.75 10.01 14.87
C LYS A 3 -16.70 10.15 13.79
N LEU A 4 -17.13 10.12 12.54
CA LEU A 4 -16.30 10.59 11.44
C LEU A 4 -16.22 12.11 11.63
N ASN A 5 -15.23 12.52 12.42
CA ASN A 5 -14.89 13.90 12.77
C ASN A 5 -14.31 14.59 11.53
N LEU A 6 -15.04 14.51 10.41
CA LEU A 6 -14.61 14.96 9.09
C LEU A 6 -14.27 16.43 9.20
N LEU A 7 -15.17 17.24 9.75
CA LEU A 7 -14.87 18.64 10.00
C LEU A 7 -14.35 18.82 11.44
N PRO A 8 -13.30 19.64 11.66
CA PRO A 8 -12.92 20.02 13.02
C PRO A 8 -14.10 20.68 13.73
N ASN A 9 -14.07 20.75 15.07
CA ASN A 9 -15.19 21.20 15.89
C ASN A 9 -15.49 22.70 15.63
N LEU A 10 -16.25 23.04 14.58
CA LEU A 10 -16.56 24.41 14.12
C LEU A 10 -17.48 25.19 15.08
N LYS A 11 -17.62 24.76 16.34
CA LYS A 11 -18.55 25.33 17.34
C LYS A 11 -18.27 26.81 17.69
N SER A 12 -17.16 27.38 17.25
CA SER A 12 -16.76 28.77 17.51
C SER A 12 -16.92 29.73 16.33
N ILE A 13 -17.41 29.29 15.16
CA ILE A 13 -17.48 30.14 13.97
C ILE A 13 -18.84 30.87 13.95
N ASN A 14 -18.88 32.04 14.59
CA ASN A 14 -20.07 32.88 14.65
C ASN A 14 -20.06 34.00 13.59
N SER A 15 -19.97 33.65 12.31
CA SER A 15 -20.15 34.64 11.25
C SER A 15 -20.73 34.00 10.01
N LYS A 16 -21.95 34.43 9.65
CA LYS A 16 -22.67 34.04 8.43
C LYS A 16 -21.90 34.37 7.13
N ASP A 17 -20.81 35.12 7.24
CA ASP A 17 -19.92 35.57 6.16
C ASP A 17 -18.49 34.96 6.23
N ALA A 18 -18.34 33.85 6.96
CA ALA A 18 -17.06 33.15 7.09
C ALA A 18 -16.78 32.15 5.95
N VAL A 19 -15.50 32.10 5.55
CA VAL A 19 -14.92 31.08 4.68
C VAL A 19 -13.89 30.24 5.43
N VAL A 20 -13.81 28.95 5.11
CA VAL A 20 -12.71 28.06 5.53
C VAL A 20 -11.91 27.62 4.30
N LEU A 21 -10.57 27.74 4.39
CA LEU A 21 -9.62 27.37 3.34
C LEU A 21 -8.68 26.25 3.79
N SER A 22 -8.11 25.52 2.83
CA SER A 22 -7.01 24.58 3.10
C SER A 22 -5.69 25.34 3.35
N GLU A 23 -4.77 24.73 4.11
CA GLU A 23 -3.46 25.32 4.39
C GLU A 23 -2.64 25.54 3.10
N MET A 24 -2.77 24.62 2.14
CA MET A 24 -2.11 24.72 0.85
C MET A 24 -2.63 25.93 0.04
N GLN A 25 -3.95 26.13 -0.02
CA GLN A 25 -4.54 27.30 -0.69
C GLN A 25 -4.15 28.61 -0.02
N ALA A 26 -4.19 28.66 1.31
CA ALA A 26 -3.82 29.84 2.07
C ALA A 26 -2.37 30.25 1.75
N LYS A 27 -1.45 29.28 1.68
CA LYS A 27 -0.06 29.52 1.28
C LYS A 27 0.09 29.95 -0.18
N GLN A 28 -0.63 29.32 -1.10
CA GLN A 28 -0.56 29.66 -2.53
C GLN A 28 -1.09 31.07 -2.84
N LEU A 29 -2.16 31.48 -2.15
CA LEU A 29 -2.79 32.79 -2.32
C LEU A 29 -2.18 33.86 -1.42
N GLY A 30 -1.29 33.49 -0.48
CA GLY A 30 -0.65 34.40 0.47
C GLY A 30 -1.64 35.01 1.49
N LEU A 31 -2.68 34.27 1.86
CA LEU A 31 -3.79 34.75 2.67
C LEU A 31 -3.74 34.17 4.09
N GLY A 32 -4.02 35.02 5.09
CA GLY A 32 -4.11 34.67 6.50
C GLY A 32 -5.54 34.63 7.05
N VAL A 33 -5.68 34.13 8.27
CA VAL A 33 -6.97 34.20 9.00
C VAL A 33 -7.33 35.67 9.23
N GLY A 34 -8.53 36.05 8.81
CA GLY A 34 -9.04 37.42 8.93
C GLY A 34 -8.93 38.25 7.65
N ASP A 35 -8.22 37.79 6.62
CA ASP A 35 -8.13 38.47 5.33
C ASP A 35 -9.43 38.30 4.51
N GLU A 36 -9.70 39.25 3.61
CA GLU A 36 -10.81 39.17 2.67
C GLU A 36 -10.40 38.49 1.37
N VAL A 37 -11.24 37.58 0.90
CA VAL A 37 -11.06 36.86 -0.36
C VAL A 37 -12.16 37.23 -1.30
N LEU A 38 -11.77 37.75 -2.46
CA LEU A 38 -12.64 37.96 -3.60
C LEU A 38 -12.70 36.68 -4.42
N PHE A 39 -13.88 36.08 -4.51
CA PHE A 39 -14.10 34.91 -5.36
C PHE A 39 -15.16 35.22 -6.41
N SER A 40 -14.95 34.64 -7.59
CA SER A 40 -15.90 34.66 -8.70
C SER A 40 -16.53 33.28 -8.83
N ILE A 41 -17.83 33.18 -8.56
CA ILE A 41 -18.60 31.96 -8.79
C ILE A 41 -19.23 32.06 -10.18
N LYS A 42 -18.93 31.08 -11.04
CA LYS A 42 -19.52 31.03 -12.36
C LYS A 42 -20.99 30.60 -12.26
N GLY A 43 -21.91 31.54 -12.47
CA GLY A 43 -23.35 31.29 -12.40
C GLY A 43 -23.90 30.48 -13.58
N LYS A 44 -25.14 30.00 -13.45
CA LYS A 44 -25.86 29.16 -14.44
C LYS A 44 -25.93 29.79 -15.86
N ASN A 45 -25.76 31.11 -15.98
CA ASN A 45 -25.79 31.86 -17.24
C ASN A 45 -24.41 32.41 -17.66
N ASN A 46 -23.30 31.82 -17.19
CA ASN A 46 -21.94 32.28 -17.51
C ASN A 46 -21.63 33.72 -17.01
N GLN A 47 -22.44 34.24 -16.09
CA GLN A 47 -22.20 35.49 -15.41
C GLN A 47 -21.38 35.23 -14.15
N ASP A 48 -20.24 35.89 -14.08
CA ASP A 48 -19.32 35.85 -12.95
C ASP A 48 -19.91 36.58 -11.75
N ILE A 49 -20.24 35.81 -10.72
CA ILE A 49 -20.72 36.32 -9.46
C ILE A 49 -19.52 36.62 -8.59
N LYS A 50 -19.20 37.90 -8.44
CA LYS A 50 -18.18 38.34 -7.48
C LYS A 50 -18.78 38.46 -6.09
N ALA A 51 -18.09 37.92 -5.10
CA ALA A 51 -18.39 38.14 -3.69
C ALA A 51 -17.10 38.24 -2.88
N SER A 52 -17.15 39.02 -1.79
CA SER A 52 -16.09 39.09 -0.79
C SER A 52 -16.53 38.33 0.45
N LEU A 53 -15.68 37.46 0.98
CA LEU A 53 -15.89 36.79 2.25
C LEU A 53 -14.60 36.83 3.06
N ARG A 54 -14.75 36.79 4.38
CA ARG A 54 -13.61 36.84 5.30
C ARG A 54 -13.18 35.44 5.69
N ILE A 55 -11.88 35.19 5.71
CA ILE A 55 -11.32 33.90 6.15
C ILE A 55 -11.49 33.78 7.66
N SER A 56 -12.20 32.75 8.09
CA SER A 56 -12.46 32.47 9.51
C SER A 56 -11.47 31.49 10.12
N THR A 57 -11.08 30.47 9.38
CA THR A 57 -10.09 29.48 9.81
C THR A 57 -9.44 28.84 8.60
N ILE A 58 -8.22 28.37 8.80
CA ILE A 58 -7.47 27.55 7.85
C ILE A 58 -7.38 26.16 8.45
N ILE A 59 -7.59 25.13 7.63
CA ILE A 59 -7.49 23.73 8.05
C ILE A 59 -6.47 22.98 7.20
N ASP A 60 -5.81 21.98 7.78
CA ASP A 60 -4.73 21.25 7.10
C ASP A 60 -5.19 20.58 5.80
N HIS A 61 -6.39 19.96 5.82
CA HIS A 61 -7.00 19.34 4.64
C HIS A 61 -8.53 19.34 4.75
N ILE A 62 -9.21 19.48 3.60
CA ILE A 62 -10.67 19.36 3.49
C ILE A 62 -11.04 17.88 3.27
N PRO A 63 -11.85 17.26 4.15
CA PRO A 63 -12.17 15.84 4.08
C PRO A 63 -12.92 15.41 2.83
N GLY A 64 -12.49 14.28 2.27
CA GLY A 64 -13.16 13.61 1.16
C GLY A 64 -12.82 14.21 -0.20
N ASN A 65 -11.68 14.89 -0.32
CA ASN A 65 -11.24 15.51 -1.54
C ASN A 65 -9.72 15.44 -1.69
N ASP A 66 -9.24 14.96 -2.84
CA ASP A 66 -7.82 14.90 -3.18
C ASP A 66 -7.33 16.18 -3.87
N VAL A 67 -8.25 17.12 -4.17
CA VAL A 67 -7.96 18.39 -4.84
C VAL A 67 -8.17 19.54 -3.86
N ASP A 68 -7.10 20.07 -3.29
CA ASP A 68 -7.13 21.09 -2.22
C ASP A 68 -7.72 22.46 -2.61
N ASP A 69 -8.31 22.61 -3.80
CA ASP A 69 -8.88 23.86 -4.35
C ASP A 69 -10.33 24.17 -3.88
N TRP A 70 -10.91 23.37 -2.99
CA TRP A 70 -12.27 23.63 -2.50
C TRP A 70 -12.30 24.62 -1.34
N ILE A 71 -13.45 25.27 -1.17
CA ILE A 71 -13.72 26.25 -0.12
C ILE A 71 -14.95 25.77 0.64
N LEU A 72 -14.93 25.83 1.98
CA LEU A 72 -16.13 25.56 2.78
C LEU A 72 -16.83 26.87 3.13
N ILE A 73 -18.11 26.92 2.80
CA ILE A 73 -19.00 28.04 3.10
C ILE A 73 -20.24 27.45 3.76
N ASP A 74 -20.77 28.12 4.77
CA ASP A 74 -22.04 27.74 5.36
C ASP A 74 -23.16 27.79 4.30
N ILE A 75 -24.00 26.75 4.24
CA ILE A 75 -25.15 26.72 3.34
C ILE A 75 -26.16 27.84 3.66
N GLN A 76 -26.16 28.34 4.90
CA GLN A 76 -26.97 29.47 5.35
C GLN A 76 -26.37 30.84 4.98
N ASN A 77 -25.18 30.88 4.36
CA ASN A 77 -24.58 32.12 3.90
C ASN A 77 -25.49 32.80 2.85
N PRO A 78 -25.69 34.13 2.90
CA PRO A 78 -26.48 34.87 1.92
C PRO A 78 -26.14 34.56 0.46
N ILE A 79 -24.88 34.25 0.15
CA ILE A 79 -24.41 33.93 -1.20
C ILE A 79 -24.93 32.56 -1.67
N SER A 80 -24.98 31.59 -0.76
CA SER A 80 -25.52 30.25 -1.00
C SER A 80 -27.04 30.29 -1.21
N ILE A 81 -27.75 31.07 -0.39
CA ILE A 81 -29.22 31.19 -0.42
C ILE A 81 -29.71 32.04 -1.58
N SER A 82 -29.07 33.20 -1.84
CA SER A 82 -29.57 34.17 -2.82
C SER A 82 -29.41 33.72 -4.28
N LYS A 83 -28.52 32.77 -4.56
CA LYS A 83 -28.11 32.43 -5.94
C LYS A 83 -28.46 31.01 -6.40
N GLN A 84 -29.24 30.27 -5.60
CA GLN A 84 -29.76 28.95 -5.96
C GLN A 84 -28.69 28.04 -6.56
N LEU A 85 -27.57 27.89 -5.86
CA LEU A 85 -26.49 27.04 -6.33
C LEU A 85 -27.01 25.59 -6.45
N PRO A 86 -26.81 24.91 -7.60
CA PRO A 86 -27.26 23.54 -7.77
C PRO A 86 -26.54 22.65 -6.77
N LEU A 87 -27.29 21.99 -5.89
CA LEU A 87 -26.75 21.03 -4.93
C LEU A 87 -26.24 19.80 -5.68
N ARG A 88 -24.93 19.59 -5.67
CA ARG A 88 -24.29 18.48 -6.37
C ARG A 88 -24.18 17.21 -5.53
N LYS A 89 -23.97 17.35 -4.21
CA LYS A 89 -23.81 16.24 -3.27
C LYS A 89 -24.31 16.64 -1.89
N ILE A 90 -25.04 15.75 -1.24
CA ILE A 90 -25.44 15.89 0.16
C ILE A 90 -24.76 14.75 0.93
N LEU A 91 -24.10 15.10 2.03
CA LEU A 91 -23.47 14.13 2.93
C LEU A 91 -24.33 14.04 4.19
N LEU A 92 -24.66 12.81 4.60
CA LEU A 92 -25.44 12.53 5.79
C LEU A 92 -24.55 11.71 6.73
N ASP A 93 -24.27 12.25 7.91
CA ASP A 93 -23.66 11.47 8.99
C ASP A 93 -24.78 10.78 9.77
N ILE A 94 -24.76 9.45 9.78
CA ILE A 94 -25.85 8.63 10.31
C ILE A 94 -25.28 7.70 11.38
N ASP A 95 -25.95 7.65 12.54
CA ASP A 95 -25.63 6.66 13.56
C ASP A 95 -25.81 5.24 13.04
N LYS A 96 -24.81 4.37 13.25
CA LYS A 96 -24.78 2.97 12.80
C LYS A 96 -26.05 2.15 13.11
N LYS A 97 -26.82 2.53 14.13
CA LYS A 97 -28.09 1.87 14.49
C LYS A 97 -29.22 2.12 13.50
N HIS A 98 -29.25 3.29 12.85
CA HIS A 98 -30.32 3.71 11.94
C HIS A 98 -29.93 3.59 10.45
N GLN A 99 -28.66 3.32 10.17
CA GLN A 99 -28.09 3.24 8.83
C GLN A 99 -28.89 2.33 7.88
N LYS A 100 -29.17 1.08 8.29
CA LYS A 100 -29.92 0.13 7.44
C LYS A 100 -31.35 0.58 7.13
N THR A 101 -32.01 1.23 8.09
CA THR A 101 -33.37 1.75 7.90
C THR A 101 -33.35 2.92 6.92
N ILE A 102 -32.42 3.85 7.09
CA ILE A 102 -32.29 5.02 6.21
C ILE A 102 -31.85 4.62 4.79
N GLU A 103 -30.95 3.64 4.64
CA GLU A 103 -30.58 3.08 3.33
C GLU A 103 -31.81 2.53 2.58
N SER A 104 -32.72 1.86 3.29
CA SER A 104 -33.95 1.34 2.70
C SER A 104 -34.91 2.45 2.25
N GLU A 105 -35.00 3.54 3.03
CA GLU A 105 -35.78 4.72 2.67
C GLU A 105 -35.19 5.46 1.47
N ILE A 106 -33.86 5.66 1.44
CA ILE A 106 -33.15 6.26 0.30
C ILE A 106 -33.33 5.42 -0.95
N LYS A 107 -33.29 4.08 -0.84
CA LYS A 107 -33.57 3.17 -1.97
C LYS A 107 -35.00 3.33 -2.50
N ASN A 108 -35.97 3.59 -1.62
CA ASN A 108 -37.35 3.86 -2.01
C ASN A 108 -37.49 5.24 -2.69
N ILE A 109 -36.82 6.27 -2.17
CA ILE A 109 -36.76 7.61 -2.78
C ILE A 109 -36.14 7.55 -4.18
N LYS A 110 -35.09 6.74 -4.36
CA LYS A 110 -34.45 6.49 -5.68
C LYS A 110 -35.43 5.90 -6.69
N LYS A 111 -36.33 5.01 -6.27
CA LYS A 111 -37.33 4.41 -7.19
C LYS A 111 -38.22 5.48 -7.83
N ASN A 112 -38.50 6.56 -7.10
CA ASN A 112 -39.32 7.67 -7.57
C ASN A 112 -38.50 8.77 -8.27
N ASN A 113 -37.17 8.76 -8.13
CA ASN A 113 -36.25 9.75 -8.71
C ASN A 113 -34.98 9.05 -9.22
N PRO A 114 -34.97 8.51 -10.45
CA PRO A 114 -33.85 7.71 -10.97
C PRO A 114 -32.55 8.52 -11.17
N GLU A 115 -32.64 9.85 -11.20
CA GLU A 115 -31.48 10.76 -11.32
C GLU A 115 -30.65 10.85 -10.02
N ILE A 116 -31.18 10.39 -8.89
CA ILE A 116 -30.49 10.46 -7.60
C ILE A 116 -29.53 9.27 -7.46
N SER A 117 -28.23 9.57 -7.46
CA SER A 117 -27.17 8.64 -7.07
C SER A 117 -26.91 8.74 -5.57
N TRP A 118 -26.82 7.60 -4.90
CA TRP A 118 -26.41 7.50 -3.51
C TRP A 118 -25.34 6.42 -3.37
N GLY A 119 -24.46 6.59 -2.40
CA GLY A 119 -23.44 5.60 -2.05
C GLY A 119 -23.16 5.69 -0.56
N ASP A 120 -22.91 4.54 0.06
CA ASP A 120 -22.45 4.46 1.43
C ASP A 120 -20.92 4.44 1.45
N LEU A 121 -20.33 5.25 2.32
CA LEU A 121 -18.88 5.34 2.45
C LEU A 121 -18.27 3.99 2.87
N GLU A 122 -18.90 3.24 3.78
CA GLU A 122 -18.37 1.93 4.20
C GLU A 122 -18.39 0.93 3.04
N SER A 123 -19.48 0.92 2.24
CA SER A 123 -19.57 0.09 1.04
C SER A 123 -18.51 0.45 -0.02
N SER A 124 -18.28 1.74 -0.29
CA SER A 124 -17.26 2.19 -1.25
C SER A 124 -15.84 1.86 -0.79
N LEU A 125 -15.54 2.03 0.51
CA LEU A 125 -14.25 1.64 1.08
C LEU A 125 -14.02 0.12 0.94
N LYS A 126 -15.04 -0.68 1.21
CA LYS A 126 -14.97 -2.14 1.06
C LYS A 126 -14.74 -2.56 -0.40
N GLU A 127 -15.38 -1.90 -1.36
CA GLU A 127 -15.16 -2.15 -2.79
C GLU A 127 -13.73 -1.79 -3.22
N ILE A 128 -13.19 -0.67 -2.72
CA ILE A 128 -11.80 -0.27 -2.96
C ILE A 128 -10.85 -1.31 -2.37
N ASP A 129 -11.06 -1.71 -1.11
CA ASP A 129 -10.26 -2.74 -0.44
C ASP A 129 -10.29 -4.06 -1.20
N GLN A 130 -11.47 -4.46 -1.71
CA GLN A 130 -11.61 -5.68 -2.48
C GLN A 130 -10.87 -5.61 -3.83
N GLN A 131 -10.96 -4.49 -4.54
CA GLN A 131 -10.22 -4.28 -5.79
C GLN A 131 -8.70 -4.27 -5.57
N ILE A 132 -8.24 -3.59 -4.52
CA ILE A 132 -6.82 -3.57 -4.13
C ILE A 132 -6.36 -4.98 -3.76
N SER A 133 -7.14 -5.70 -2.96
CA SER A 133 -6.84 -7.07 -2.55
C SER A 133 -6.72 -8.01 -3.75
N GLN A 134 -7.62 -7.91 -4.73
CA GLN A 134 -7.57 -8.73 -5.95
C GLN A 134 -6.29 -8.50 -6.76
N ARG A 135 -5.85 -7.24 -6.89
CA ARG A 135 -4.57 -6.90 -7.55
C ARG A 135 -3.40 -7.51 -6.80
N PHE A 136 -3.39 -7.42 -5.47
CA PHE A 136 -2.34 -8.02 -4.65
C PHE A 136 -2.32 -9.56 -4.73
N VAL A 137 -3.46 -10.23 -4.85
CA VAL A 137 -3.51 -11.70 -5.00
C VAL A 137 -2.71 -12.17 -6.22
N VAL A 138 -2.84 -11.48 -7.36
CA VAL A 138 -2.09 -11.83 -8.58
C VAL A 138 -0.59 -11.61 -8.37
N LEU A 139 -0.19 -10.52 -7.72
CA LEU A 139 1.21 -10.25 -7.40
C LEU A 139 1.78 -11.31 -6.44
N TRP A 140 1.03 -11.68 -5.40
CA TRP A 140 1.43 -12.74 -4.47
C TRP A 140 1.56 -14.11 -5.15
N ALA A 141 0.67 -14.42 -6.09
CA ALA A 141 0.77 -15.63 -6.90
C ALA A 141 2.05 -15.63 -7.76
N ALA A 142 2.36 -14.50 -8.41
CA ALA A 142 3.60 -14.35 -9.19
C ALA A 142 4.85 -14.50 -8.32
N ILE A 143 4.87 -13.88 -7.13
CA ILE A 143 5.96 -14.03 -6.15
C ILE A 143 6.10 -15.50 -5.73
N GLY A 144 4.99 -16.20 -5.47
CA GLY A 144 5.00 -17.62 -5.16
C GLY A 144 5.66 -18.48 -6.25
N ILE A 145 5.35 -18.19 -7.53
CA ILE A 145 5.98 -18.86 -8.67
C ILE A 145 7.48 -18.55 -8.75
N LEU A 146 7.88 -17.29 -8.56
CA LEU A 146 9.28 -16.89 -8.55
C LEU A 146 10.07 -17.58 -7.43
N ILE A 147 9.46 -17.75 -6.26
CA ILE A 147 10.05 -18.51 -5.15
C ILE A 147 10.28 -19.96 -5.58
N ILE A 148 9.30 -20.62 -6.19
CA ILE A 148 9.44 -22.00 -6.68
C ILE A 148 10.57 -22.11 -7.71
N ILE A 149 10.64 -21.18 -8.67
CA ILE A 149 11.72 -21.14 -9.66
C ILE A 149 13.08 -20.97 -8.98
N GLY A 150 13.18 -20.08 -8.00
CA GLY A 150 14.38 -19.88 -7.19
C GLY A 150 14.81 -21.12 -6.42
N MET A 151 13.84 -21.86 -5.86
CA MET A 151 14.10 -23.15 -5.18
C MET A 151 14.67 -24.20 -6.15
N LEU A 152 14.08 -24.33 -7.33
CA LEU A 152 14.57 -25.25 -8.36
C LEU A 152 15.99 -24.87 -8.79
N GLY A 153 16.25 -23.57 -8.97
CA GLY A 153 17.58 -23.04 -9.21
C GLY A 153 18.57 -23.44 -8.12
N LEU A 154 18.21 -23.24 -6.85
CA LEU A 154 19.05 -23.62 -5.71
C LEU A 154 19.36 -25.13 -5.69
N ILE A 155 18.38 -25.99 -5.94
CA ILE A 155 18.56 -27.44 -6.02
C ILE A 155 19.56 -27.80 -7.13
N ASN A 156 19.42 -27.18 -8.30
CA ASN A 156 20.29 -27.42 -9.44
C ASN A 156 21.72 -26.96 -9.17
N THR A 157 21.89 -25.76 -8.59
CA THR A 157 23.20 -25.25 -8.20
C THR A 157 23.87 -26.15 -7.17
N LEU A 158 23.17 -26.54 -6.10
CA LEU A 158 23.71 -27.45 -5.09
C LEU A 158 24.12 -28.79 -5.70
N THR A 159 23.28 -29.34 -6.58
CA THR A 159 23.58 -30.60 -7.27
C THR A 159 24.82 -30.48 -8.15
N SER A 160 24.97 -29.37 -8.88
CA SER A 160 26.14 -29.10 -9.72
C SER A 160 27.41 -28.94 -8.89
N THR A 161 27.40 -28.12 -7.84
CA THR A 161 28.53 -27.95 -6.92
C THR A 161 28.98 -29.30 -6.34
N ILE A 162 28.02 -30.14 -5.98
CA ILE A 162 28.29 -31.48 -5.47
C ILE A 162 28.97 -32.37 -6.51
N GLN A 163 28.51 -32.34 -7.76
CA GLN A 163 29.09 -33.15 -8.83
C GLN A 163 30.54 -32.73 -9.13
N THR A 164 30.80 -31.42 -9.16
CA THR A 164 32.14 -30.86 -9.39
C THR A 164 33.12 -31.26 -8.28
N TYR A 165 32.74 -31.13 -7.01
CA TYR A 165 33.62 -31.40 -5.87
C TYR A 165 33.49 -32.83 -5.29
N ARG A 166 32.85 -33.74 -6.04
CA ARG A 166 32.61 -35.12 -5.59
C ARG A 166 33.90 -35.85 -5.19
N LYS A 167 34.95 -35.72 -6.02
CA LYS A 167 36.26 -36.36 -5.78
C LYS A 167 36.91 -35.83 -4.50
N GLU A 168 36.82 -34.53 -4.25
CA GLU A 168 37.32 -33.90 -3.02
C GLU A 168 36.57 -34.43 -1.78
N TYR A 169 35.23 -34.53 -1.84
CA TYR A 169 34.43 -35.10 -0.75
C TYR A 169 34.70 -36.58 -0.50
N ALA A 170 35.08 -37.36 -1.52
CA ALA A 170 35.51 -38.73 -1.37
C ALA A 170 36.88 -38.83 -0.67
N ILE A 171 37.84 -37.97 -1.05
CA ILE A 171 39.16 -37.88 -0.41
C ILE A 171 39.02 -37.46 1.06
N LEU A 172 38.21 -36.44 1.37
CA LEU A 172 37.98 -36.00 2.74
C LEU A 172 37.40 -37.13 3.61
N ARG A 173 36.51 -37.96 3.07
CA ARG A 173 36.00 -39.15 3.76
C ARG A 173 37.08 -40.20 4.00
N ALA A 174 38.02 -40.37 3.07
CA ALA A 174 39.17 -41.26 3.26
C ALA A 174 40.09 -40.79 4.40
N VAL A 175 40.18 -39.47 4.64
CA VAL A 175 40.91 -38.87 5.77
C VAL A 175 40.06 -38.82 7.07
N LYS A 176 39.03 -39.68 7.19
CA LYS A 176 38.14 -39.84 8.36
C LYS A 176 37.22 -38.65 8.69
N LEU A 177 36.87 -37.78 7.73
CA LEU A 177 35.85 -36.75 7.99
C LEU A 177 34.48 -37.41 8.28
N LEU A 178 33.79 -36.98 9.34
CA LEU A 178 32.49 -37.54 9.68
C LEU A 178 31.40 -37.05 8.71
N PRO A 179 30.39 -37.89 8.37
CA PRO A 179 29.27 -37.48 7.52
C PRO A 179 28.54 -36.21 8.02
N LYS A 180 28.46 -36.04 9.35
CA LYS A 180 27.86 -34.84 9.98
C LYS A 180 28.65 -33.56 9.69
N GLN A 181 29.98 -33.63 9.55
CA GLN A 181 30.83 -32.48 9.23
C GLN A 181 30.63 -32.05 7.77
N ILE A 182 30.45 -33.00 6.85
CA ILE A 182 30.11 -32.74 5.45
C ILE A 182 28.75 -32.04 5.35
N VAL A 183 27.73 -32.54 6.07
CA VAL A 183 26.41 -31.89 6.11
C VAL A 183 26.52 -30.46 6.62
N LYS A 184 27.23 -30.23 7.72
CA LYS A 184 27.41 -28.89 8.28
C LYS A 184 28.10 -27.95 7.30
N MET A 185 29.11 -28.42 6.58
CA MET A 185 29.81 -27.63 5.57
C MET A 185 28.87 -27.20 4.43
N ILE A 186 28.07 -28.13 3.90
CA ILE A 186 27.10 -27.84 2.82
C ILE A 186 26.04 -26.84 3.30
N LEU A 187 25.54 -26.99 4.53
CA LEU A 187 24.57 -26.05 5.12
C LEU A 187 25.15 -24.64 5.30
N ILE A 188 26.42 -24.53 5.69
CA ILE A 188 27.10 -23.23 5.79
C ILE A 188 27.27 -22.60 4.40
N GLN A 189 27.68 -23.38 3.40
CA GLN A 189 27.81 -22.89 2.02
C GLN A 189 26.47 -22.39 1.47
N SER A 190 25.39 -23.16 1.63
CA SER A 190 24.06 -22.76 1.16
C SER A 190 23.54 -21.53 1.89
N PHE A 191 23.78 -21.43 3.20
CA PHE A 191 23.41 -20.26 4.00
C PHE A 191 24.16 -19.00 3.54
N LEU A 192 25.47 -19.08 3.32
CA LEU A 192 26.27 -17.96 2.82
C LEU A 192 25.81 -17.52 1.42
N TYR A 193 25.52 -18.46 0.53
CA TYR A 193 25.00 -18.16 -0.80
C TYR A 193 23.64 -17.44 -0.75
N SER A 194 22.75 -17.90 0.14
CA SER A 194 21.46 -17.27 0.38
C SER A 194 21.63 -15.85 0.93
N LEU A 195 22.55 -15.65 1.88
CA LEU A 195 22.83 -14.34 2.47
C LEU A 195 23.32 -13.33 1.43
N ILE A 196 24.25 -13.73 0.56
CA ILE A 196 24.76 -12.89 -0.54
C ILE A 196 23.64 -12.55 -1.51
N SER A 197 22.82 -13.55 -1.88
CA SER A 197 21.69 -13.37 -2.80
C SER A 197 20.64 -12.40 -2.24
N ILE A 198 20.30 -12.52 -0.95
CA ILE A 198 19.40 -11.61 -0.24
C ILE A 198 19.97 -10.19 -0.24
N TRP A 199 21.26 -10.04 0.04
CA TRP A 199 21.90 -8.73 0.11
C TRP A 199 21.87 -8.01 -1.25
N ILE A 200 22.24 -8.70 -2.32
CA ILE A 200 22.18 -8.18 -3.70
C ILE A 200 20.74 -7.90 -4.11
N GLY A 201 19.81 -8.81 -3.80
CA GLY A 201 18.40 -8.66 -4.13
C GLY A 201 17.74 -7.46 -3.45
N LEU A 202 18.03 -7.24 -2.17
CA LEU A 202 17.53 -6.09 -1.42
C LEU A 202 18.08 -4.77 -1.96
N LEU A 203 19.37 -4.70 -2.27
CA LEU A 203 19.96 -3.51 -2.87
C LEU A 203 19.32 -3.18 -4.22
N LEU A 204 19.20 -4.17 -5.10
CA LEU A 204 18.61 -3.97 -6.42
C LEU A 204 17.12 -3.59 -6.31
N SER A 205 16.38 -4.25 -5.42
CA SER A 205 14.97 -3.95 -5.16
C SER A 205 14.79 -2.52 -4.63
N PHE A 206 15.66 -2.07 -3.72
CA PHE A 206 15.61 -0.72 -3.17
C PHE A 206 15.84 0.33 -4.25
N VAL A 207 16.87 0.16 -5.09
CA VAL A 207 17.19 1.09 -6.18
C VAL A 207 16.03 1.18 -7.18
N LEU A 208 15.46 0.05 -7.58
CA LEU A 208 14.33 0.02 -8.51
C LEU A 208 13.07 0.64 -7.91
N ALA A 209 12.74 0.30 -6.66
CA ALA A 209 11.55 0.82 -5.99
C ALA A 209 11.65 2.33 -5.75
N TYR A 210 12.82 2.82 -5.36
CA TYR A 210 13.07 4.24 -5.19
C TYR A 210 12.98 5.02 -6.52
N SER A 211 13.60 4.49 -7.59
CA SER A 211 13.53 5.09 -8.93
C SER A 211 12.09 5.20 -9.46
N LEU A 212 11.29 4.15 -9.22
CA LEU A 212 9.88 4.13 -9.59
C LEU A 212 9.06 5.13 -8.76
N SER A 213 9.36 5.28 -7.46
CA SER A 213 8.68 6.26 -6.61
C SER A 213 8.85 7.69 -7.12
N ILE A 214 10.08 8.06 -7.52
CA ILE A 214 10.37 9.37 -8.11
C ILE A 214 9.57 9.58 -9.40
N SER A 215 9.55 8.58 -10.27
CA SER A 215 8.86 8.65 -11.57
C SER A 215 7.34 8.80 -11.45
N LEU A 216 6.77 8.33 -10.34
CA LEU A 216 5.33 8.35 -10.07
C LEU A 216 4.91 9.48 -9.11
N GLU A 217 5.85 10.35 -8.70
CA GLU A 217 5.62 11.39 -7.68
C GLU A 217 4.95 10.86 -6.40
N SER A 218 5.27 9.60 -6.06
CA SER A 218 4.60 8.86 -4.99
C SER A 218 5.45 8.81 -3.73
N SER A 219 4.81 8.87 -2.56
CA SER A 219 5.50 8.75 -1.28
C SER A 219 6.14 7.36 -1.13
N PHE A 220 7.47 7.32 -1.04
CA PHE A 220 8.20 6.08 -0.80
C PHE A 220 8.09 5.67 0.67
N SER A 221 7.44 4.53 0.95
CA SER A 221 7.38 3.96 2.29
C SER A 221 7.87 2.51 2.28
N ILE A 222 8.72 2.17 3.26
CA ILE A 222 9.28 0.83 3.43
C ILE A 222 8.68 0.20 4.68
N SER A 223 8.02 -0.95 4.51
CA SER A 223 7.64 -1.83 5.61
C SER A 223 8.80 -2.77 5.97
N TRP A 224 9.59 -2.39 6.96
CA TRP A 224 10.69 -3.21 7.48
C TRP A 224 10.22 -4.58 7.99
N ALA A 225 9.01 -4.65 8.56
CA ALA A 225 8.41 -5.90 9.03
C ALA A 225 8.23 -6.90 7.88
N THR A 226 7.73 -6.45 6.73
CA THR A 226 7.55 -7.30 5.54
C THR A 226 8.87 -7.83 5.01
N ILE A 227 9.91 -6.97 4.97
CA ILE A 227 11.26 -7.37 4.52
C ILE A 227 11.82 -8.46 5.44
N ILE A 228 11.75 -8.26 6.76
CA ILE A 228 12.27 -9.24 7.73
C ILE A 228 11.55 -10.59 7.60
N ILE A 229 10.22 -10.58 7.44
CA ILE A 229 9.43 -11.81 7.25
C ILE A 229 9.87 -12.54 5.98
N ILE A 230 10.05 -11.85 4.86
CA ILE A 230 10.48 -12.46 3.60
C ILE A 230 11.91 -13.02 3.71
N VAL A 231 12.83 -12.28 4.33
CA VAL A 231 14.21 -12.73 4.55
C VAL A 231 14.23 -14.01 5.39
N LEU A 232 13.50 -14.03 6.51
CA LEU A 232 13.39 -15.22 7.36
C LEU A 232 12.77 -16.39 6.60
N LEU A 233 11.73 -16.15 5.80
CA LEU A 233 11.10 -17.16 4.96
C LEU A 233 12.11 -17.76 3.96
N VAL A 234 12.88 -16.93 3.25
CA VAL A 234 13.87 -17.39 2.27
C VAL A 234 14.99 -18.19 2.94
N LEU A 235 15.50 -17.73 4.09
CA LEU A 235 16.50 -18.48 4.86
C LEU A 235 15.96 -19.81 5.35
N PHE A 236 14.73 -19.84 5.87
CA PHE A 236 14.06 -21.06 6.31
C PHE A 236 13.90 -22.06 5.16
N LEU A 237 13.43 -21.61 4.00
CA LEU A 237 13.27 -22.42 2.80
C LEU A 237 14.61 -22.95 2.27
N THR A 238 15.65 -22.12 2.28
CA THR A 238 17.02 -22.54 1.90
C THR A 238 17.50 -23.68 2.81
N LEU A 239 17.31 -23.55 4.12
CA LEU A 239 17.69 -24.58 5.09
C LEU A 239 16.89 -25.86 4.87
N LEU A 240 15.57 -25.73 4.67
CA LEU A 240 14.64 -26.84 4.46
C LEU A 240 14.98 -27.66 3.21
N ILE A 241 15.43 -27.01 2.13
CA ILE A 241 15.86 -27.65 0.89
C ILE A 241 17.26 -28.26 1.01
N SER A 242 18.20 -27.54 1.63
CA SER A 242 19.60 -27.98 1.70
C SER A 242 19.82 -29.15 2.66
N LEU A 243 19.04 -29.27 3.74
CA LEU A 243 19.16 -30.37 4.71
C LEU A 243 19.02 -31.78 4.09
N PRO A 244 17.92 -32.12 3.38
CA PRO A 244 17.74 -33.45 2.81
C PRO A 244 18.77 -33.76 1.73
N ILE A 245 19.16 -32.76 0.92
CA ILE A 245 20.18 -32.90 -0.12
C ILE A 245 21.54 -33.22 0.52
N ALA A 246 21.94 -32.43 1.52
CA ALA A 246 23.20 -32.61 2.24
C ALA A 246 23.24 -33.96 2.96
N TYR A 247 22.15 -34.36 3.61
CA TYR A 247 22.07 -35.63 4.32
C TYR A 247 22.17 -36.83 3.38
N LYS A 248 21.38 -36.83 2.29
CA LYS A 248 21.41 -37.88 1.25
C LYS A 248 22.82 -38.03 0.68
N LEU A 249 23.55 -36.92 0.51
CA LEU A 249 24.90 -36.94 -0.03
C LEU A 249 25.92 -37.54 0.94
N SER A 250 25.87 -37.14 2.22
CA SER A 250 26.83 -37.60 3.23
C SER A 250 26.89 -39.14 3.38
N ARG A 251 25.81 -39.83 2.98
CA ARG A 251 25.66 -41.29 3.06
C ARG A 251 25.89 -42.04 1.75
N LYS A 252 26.20 -41.38 0.62
CA LYS A 252 26.50 -42.10 -0.63
C LYS A 252 27.85 -42.83 -0.54
N THR A 253 27.86 -44.12 -0.88
CA THR A 253 29.03 -45.01 -0.76
C THR A 253 30.11 -44.72 -1.81
N ILE A 254 31.37 -44.72 -1.38
CA ILE A 254 32.57 -44.27 -2.14
C ILE A 254 32.88 -45.16 -3.36
N THR A 255 32.53 -46.44 -3.31
CA THR A 255 32.92 -47.44 -4.32
C THR A 255 32.30 -47.23 -5.69
N HIS A 256 31.18 -46.51 -5.78
CA HIS A 256 30.52 -46.17 -7.04
C HIS A 256 30.99 -44.82 -7.61
N GLU A 257 31.87 -44.09 -6.89
CA GLU A 257 32.35 -42.77 -7.29
C GLU A 257 33.73 -42.79 -7.96
N LEU A 258 34.50 -43.88 -7.77
CA LEU A 258 35.84 -44.07 -8.32
C LEU A 258 35.86 -44.88 -9.64
N THR A 259 34.74 -45.46 -10.05
CA THR A 259 34.62 -46.32 -11.25
C THR A 259 33.84 -45.68 -12.40
N VAL A 260 33.35 -44.45 -12.22
CA VAL A 260 32.63 -43.70 -13.25
C VAL A 260 33.54 -42.56 -13.67
N ASP A 261 34.26 -42.78 -14.77
CA ASP A 261 34.99 -41.76 -15.55
C ASP A 261 34.03 -40.82 -16.27
#